data_AF-A0A1G9IX04-F1
#
_entry.id   AF-A0A1G9IX04-F1
#
_cell.length_a   1.000
_cell.length_b   1.000
_cell.length_c   1.000
_cell.angle_alpha   90.00
_cell.angle_beta   90.00
_cell.angle_gamma   90.00
#
_symmetry.space_group_name_H-M   'P 1'
#
loop_
_entity.id
_entity.type
_entity.pdbx_description
1 polymer ?
#
loop_
_entity_poly.entity_id
_entity_poly.type
_entity_poly.pdbx_seq_one_letter_code
_entity_poly.pdbx_strand_id
1 'polypeptide(L)'
;MAARRDPADHGSLTASCGARGGLRSYVAGICNKGTAMTAGKTFAALTAALMTLGVLASSVAALEPLSQERYINDRLIAARVADRIRRECPTLDARVLYAYTQARALERYALDKGYSRQQVDAFLDDKAERQRIYSVAEDYMARNGVQKGDAESYCRLGRQEIANGTVAGSLLVAK
;
A
#
# COMPACT_ATOMS: atom_id res chain seq x y z
N MET A 1 26.20 21.33 34.31
CA MET A 1 26.39 19.98 33.74
C MET A 1 25.75 19.94 32.35
N ALA A 2 26.53 19.75 31.30
CA ALA A 2 26.06 19.67 29.92
C ALA A 2 26.71 18.45 29.26
N ALA A 3 25.93 17.57 28.65
CA ALA A 3 26.44 16.47 27.84
C ALA A 3 25.72 16.48 26.49
N ARG A 4 26.53 16.52 25.43
CA ARG A 4 26.15 16.48 24.01
C ARG A 4 26.35 15.05 23.46
N ARG A 5 25.51 14.72 22.46
CA ARG A 5 25.70 13.93 21.22
C ARG A 5 25.89 12.40 21.25
N ASP A 6 24.93 11.79 20.53
CA ASP A 6 24.93 10.73 19.50
C ASP A 6 25.61 9.36 19.71
N PRO A 7 24.88 8.25 19.44
CA PRO A 7 25.41 6.88 19.40
C PRO A 7 25.64 6.39 17.96
N ALA A 8 26.85 5.91 17.68
CA ALA A 8 27.14 4.98 16.59
C ALA A 8 28.33 4.10 17.00
N ASP A 9 28.05 2.87 17.45
CA ASP A 9 28.90 1.69 17.24
C ASP A 9 28.32 0.51 18.02
N HIS A 10 27.76 -0.47 17.30
CA HIS A 10 27.57 -1.81 17.83
C HIS A 10 28.52 -2.75 17.09
N GLY A 11 29.55 -3.13 17.84
CA GLY A 11 30.59 -4.06 17.44
C GLY A 11 30.05 -5.43 17.06
N SER A 12 30.67 -5.96 16.01
CA SER A 12 30.62 -7.34 15.57
C SER A 12 31.16 -8.28 16.64
N LEU A 13 30.33 -9.21 17.08
CA LEU A 13 30.74 -10.44 17.77
C LEU A 13 30.37 -11.65 16.91
N THR A 14 31.14 -12.71 17.14
CA THR A 14 30.98 -14.11 16.68
C THR A 14 31.57 -14.42 15.31
N ALA A 15 32.19 -15.58 15.06
CA ALA A 15 32.88 -16.58 15.86
C ALA A 15 33.50 -17.50 14.80
N SER A 16 34.77 -17.86 14.94
CA SER A 16 35.42 -18.86 14.10
C SER A 16 34.88 -20.25 14.42
N CYS A 17 34.29 -20.94 13.45
CA CYS A 17 34.22 -22.40 13.43
C CYS A 17 34.59 -22.89 12.02
N GLY A 18 35.56 -23.81 12.00
CA GLY A 18 36.31 -24.20 10.83
C GLY A 18 35.58 -25.08 9.82
N ALA A 19 36.32 -25.31 8.75
CA ALA A 19 35.98 -26.11 7.58
C ALA A 19 35.65 -27.58 7.89
N ARG A 20 34.61 -28.10 7.23
CA ARG A 20 34.60 -29.31 6.38
C ARG A 20 33.18 -29.65 5.93
N GLY A 21 33.04 -30.16 4.71
CA GLY A 21 31.85 -30.88 4.26
C GLY A 21 31.07 -30.11 3.20
N GLY A 22 31.20 -30.55 1.95
CA GLY A 22 30.52 -29.94 0.82
C GLY A 22 29.02 -30.21 0.78
N LEU A 23 28.31 -29.36 0.06
CA LEU A 23 27.67 -29.74 -1.20
C LEU A 23 27.20 -28.46 -1.91
N ARG A 24 27.52 -28.38 -3.20
CA ARG A 24 26.81 -27.63 -4.25
C ARG A 24 26.79 -26.09 -4.11
N SER A 25 27.93 -25.48 -4.42
CA SER A 25 27.95 -24.13 -5.01
C SER A 25 27.59 -24.20 -6.48
N TYR A 26 26.38 -23.71 -6.78
CA TYR A 26 26.10 -23.06 -8.03
C TYR A 26 26.96 -21.78 -8.13
N VAL A 27 27.35 -21.43 -9.35
CA VAL A 27 28.00 -20.18 -9.77
C VAL A 27 29.52 -20.07 -9.55
N ALA A 28 30.27 -20.41 -10.60
CA ALA A 28 31.49 -19.70 -10.96
C ALA A 28 31.66 -19.79 -12.49
N GLY A 29 31.88 -18.64 -13.14
CA GLY A 29 32.38 -18.62 -14.51
C GLY A 29 31.72 -17.59 -15.43
N ILE A 30 31.92 -16.31 -15.15
CA ILE A 30 31.87 -15.28 -16.19
C ILE A 30 33.24 -15.35 -16.88
N CYS A 31 33.31 -16.00 -18.05
CA CYS A 31 34.43 -15.86 -18.97
C CYS A 31 33.91 -15.45 -20.34
N ASN A 32 34.08 -14.16 -20.58
CA ASN A 32 34.02 -13.49 -21.87
C ASN A 32 34.78 -14.28 -22.96
N LYS A 33 34.10 -14.63 -24.05
CA LYS A 33 34.73 -14.91 -25.35
C LYS A 33 33.86 -14.28 -26.43
N GLY A 34 34.41 -13.22 -27.05
CA GLY A 34 33.84 -12.63 -28.24
C GLY A 34 33.75 -13.66 -29.37
N THR A 35 32.56 -13.82 -29.91
CA THR A 35 32.33 -14.59 -31.14
C THR A 35 32.35 -13.62 -32.31
N ALA A 36 33.44 -13.72 -33.07
CA ALA A 36 33.60 -13.06 -34.35
C ALA A 36 32.57 -13.57 -35.36
N MET A 37 31.97 -12.64 -36.10
CA MET A 37 31.29 -12.89 -37.36
C MET A 37 32.31 -13.41 -38.40
N THR A 38 32.03 -14.51 -39.09
CA THR A 38 32.44 -14.71 -40.49
C THR A 38 31.53 -15.70 -41.23
N ALA A 39 31.39 -15.42 -42.51
CA ALA A 39 30.41 -15.91 -43.47
C ALA A 39 30.62 -17.35 -43.95
N GLY A 40 29.54 -17.97 -44.45
CA GLY A 40 29.59 -19.29 -45.10
C GLY A 40 28.27 -19.76 -45.73
N LYS A 41 27.93 -19.19 -46.89
CA LYS A 41 27.17 -19.72 -48.05
C LYS A 41 26.15 -20.87 -47.90
N THR A 42 24.89 -20.51 -48.18
CA THR A 42 23.89 -21.18 -49.07
C THR A 42 23.79 -22.72 -49.09
N PHE A 43 22.65 -23.23 -48.60
CA PHE A 43 21.92 -24.33 -49.25
C PHE A 43 20.44 -23.94 -49.36
N ALA A 44 19.92 -24.09 -50.57
CA ALA A 44 18.57 -23.75 -50.98
C ALA A 44 17.59 -24.90 -50.75
N ALA A 45 16.31 -24.53 -50.75
CA ALA A 45 15.14 -25.28 -51.24
C ALA A 45 14.16 -25.92 -50.22
N LEU A 46 13.00 -25.25 -50.17
CA LEU A 46 11.63 -25.77 -50.39
C LEU A 46 10.82 -26.44 -49.24
N THR A 47 9.67 -25.79 -49.01
CA THR A 47 8.33 -26.31 -48.64
C THR A 47 8.06 -26.83 -47.22
N ALA A 48 7.22 -26.09 -46.46
CA ALA A 48 5.83 -26.48 -46.18
C ALA A 48 5.17 -25.50 -45.19
N ALA A 49 3.96 -25.07 -45.51
CA ALA A 49 3.10 -24.19 -44.72
C ALA A 49 2.64 -24.86 -43.41
N LEU A 50 2.62 -24.12 -42.29
CA LEU A 50 1.81 -24.43 -41.11
C LEU A 50 1.38 -23.15 -40.39
N MET A 51 0.11 -22.79 -40.60
CA MET A 51 -0.84 -22.13 -39.69
C MET A 51 -0.25 -21.27 -38.56
N THR A 52 -0.22 -19.95 -38.77
CA THR A 52 -0.16 -18.98 -37.68
C THR A 52 -1.52 -18.96 -36.96
N LEU A 53 -1.70 -19.81 -35.95
CA LEU A 53 -2.76 -19.62 -34.95
C LEU A 53 -2.40 -18.38 -34.13
N GLY A 54 -2.96 -17.23 -34.52
CA GLY A 54 -2.91 -16.01 -33.72
C GLY A 54 -3.72 -16.22 -32.46
N VAL A 55 -3.06 -16.66 -31.38
CA VAL A 55 -3.63 -16.58 -30.03
C VAL A 55 -3.76 -15.09 -29.73
N LEU A 56 -4.98 -14.56 -29.83
CA LEU A 56 -5.33 -13.29 -29.21
C LEU A 56 -5.20 -13.50 -27.70
N ALA A 57 -4.01 -13.28 -27.17
CA ALA A 57 -3.81 -13.08 -25.75
C ALA A 57 -4.56 -11.80 -25.39
N SER A 58 -5.85 -11.92 -25.06
CA SER A 58 -6.57 -10.87 -24.36
C SER A 58 -5.86 -10.70 -23.03
N SER A 59 -4.96 -9.72 -22.97
CA SER A 59 -4.35 -9.25 -21.74
C SER A 59 -5.50 -8.80 -20.85
N VAL A 60 -5.88 -9.64 -19.88
CA VAL A 60 -6.70 -9.19 -18.76
C VAL A 60 -5.88 -8.08 -18.11
N ALA A 61 -6.33 -6.84 -18.27
CA ALA A 61 -5.73 -5.73 -17.56
C ALA A 61 -5.76 -6.08 -16.07
N ALA A 62 -4.59 -6.23 -15.47
CA ALA A 62 -4.50 -6.55 -14.06
C ALA A 62 -5.18 -5.43 -13.28
N LEU A 63 -6.06 -5.80 -12.35
CA LEU A 63 -6.66 -4.86 -11.42
C LEU A 63 -5.55 -4.08 -10.72
N GLU A 64 -5.72 -2.76 -10.65
CA GLU A 64 -4.85 -1.91 -9.85
C GLU A 64 -4.81 -2.42 -8.40
N PRO A 65 -3.66 -2.43 -7.71
CA PRO A 65 -3.60 -2.84 -6.31
C PRO A 65 -4.57 -2.01 -5.44
N LEU A 66 -5.19 -2.64 -4.44
CA LEU A 66 -6.10 -1.94 -3.50
C LEU A 66 -5.44 -0.74 -2.80
N SER A 67 -4.12 -0.76 -2.62
CA SER A 67 -3.34 0.36 -2.06
C SER A 67 -3.24 1.58 -2.98
N GLN A 68 -3.49 1.42 -4.27
CA GLN A 68 -3.47 2.48 -5.28
C GLN A 68 -4.88 2.90 -5.72
N GLU A 69 -5.90 2.10 -5.40
CA GLU A 69 -7.30 2.40 -5.70
C GLU A 69 -7.77 3.64 -4.93
N ARG A 70 -7.81 4.79 -5.62
CA ARG A 70 -8.03 6.10 -4.98
C ARG A 70 -9.32 6.18 -4.17
N TYR A 71 -10.43 5.66 -4.70
CA TYR A 71 -11.73 5.79 -4.05
C TYR A 71 -11.77 5.06 -2.69
N ILE A 72 -11.21 3.85 -2.62
CA ILE A 72 -11.05 3.05 -1.40
C ILE A 72 -10.14 3.78 -0.41
N ASN A 73 -8.98 4.25 -0.87
CA ASN A 73 -8.02 4.93 0.00
C ASN A 73 -8.57 6.23 0.57
N ASP A 74 -9.19 7.08 -0.25
CA ASP A 74 -9.78 8.36 0.19
C ASP A 74 -10.87 8.14 1.25
N ARG A 75 -11.70 7.09 1.10
CA ARG A 75 -12.73 6.72 2.08
C ARG A 75 -12.15 6.18 3.38
N LEU A 76 -11.10 5.36 3.32
CA LEU A 76 -10.41 4.84 4.51
C LEU A 76 -9.69 5.95 5.28
N ILE A 77 -9.05 6.88 4.58
CA ILE A 77 -8.44 8.08 5.17
C ILE A 77 -9.51 8.93 5.86
N ALA A 78 -10.62 9.22 5.17
CA ALA A 78 -11.71 10.01 5.75
C ALA A 78 -12.34 9.32 6.99
N ALA A 79 -12.51 8.00 6.96
CA ALA A 79 -12.97 7.24 8.10
C ALA A 79 -11.99 7.32 9.28
N ARG A 80 -10.67 7.29 9.01
CA ARG A 80 -9.65 7.46 10.05
C ARG A 80 -9.66 8.85 10.65
N VAL A 81 -9.81 9.90 9.83
CA VAL A 81 -9.96 11.30 10.31
C VAL A 81 -11.17 11.41 11.24
N ALA A 82 -12.33 10.91 10.83
CA ALA A 82 -13.55 10.91 11.65
C ALA A 82 -13.37 10.11 12.96
N ASP A 83 -12.72 8.93 12.91
CA ASP A 83 -12.44 8.12 14.08
C ASP A 83 -11.50 8.81 15.08
N ARG A 84 -10.50 9.56 14.60
CA ARG A 84 -9.63 10.34 15.48
C ARG A 84 -10.40 11.49 16.12
N ILE A 85 -11.16 12.25 15.32
CA ILE A 85 -11.94 13.40 15.79
C ILE A 85 -12.92 12.99 16.89
N ARG A 86 -13.73 11.94 16.70
CA ARG A 86 -14.72 11.51 17.71
C ARG A 86 -14.08 11.04 19.02
N ARG A 87 -12.83 10.52 18.98
CA ARG A 87 -12.11 10.01 20.15
C ARG A 87 -11.51 11.13 20.99
N GLU A 88 -11.05 12.19 20.33
CA GLU A 88 -10.37 13.31 20.98
C GLU A 88 -11.32 14.49 21.26
N CYS A 89 -12.41 14.61 20.50
CA CYS A 89 -13.40 15.67 20.69
C CYS A 89 -14.52 15.25 21.65
N PRO A 90 -14.72 15.94 22.79
CA PRO A 90 -15.78 15.60 23.74
C PRO A 90 -17.19 15.89 23.19
N THR A 91 -17.37 16.77 22.22
CA THR A 91 -18.71 17.23 21.76
C THR A 91 -19.20 16.58 20.46
N LEU A 92 -18.38 15.75 19.79
CA LEU A 92 -18.75 15.04 18.55
C LEU A 92 -18.67 13.53 18.72
N ASP A 93 -19.58 12.79 18.10
CA ASP A 93 -19.56 11.32 18.02
C ASP A 93 -19.64 10.82 16.58
N ALA A 94 -19.47 9.51 16.39
CA ALA A 94 -19.71 8.84 15.12
C ALA A 94 -21.20 8.56 14.89
N ARG A 95 -21.64 8.73 13.65
CA ARG A 95 -22.88 8.13 13.15
C ARG A 95 -22.66 6.65 12.89
N VAL A 96 -22.59 5.83 13.95
CA VAL A 96 -22.14 4.42 13.88
C VAL A 96 -22.89 3.62 12.81
N LEU A 97 -24.22 3.72 12.77
CA LEU A 97 -25.03 3.02 11.76
C LEU A 97 -24.66 3.47 10.34
N TYR A 98 -24.52 4.77 10.12
CA TYR A 98 -24.13 5.31 8.82
C TYR A 98 -22.72 4.88 8.44
N ALA A 99 -21.74 5.00 9.34
CA ALA A 99 -20.37 4.54 9.12
C ALA A 99 -20.30 3.06 8.73
N TYR A 100 -21.09 2.21 9.39
CA TYR A 100 -21.22 0.79 9.03
C TYR A 100 -21.78 0.61 7.60
N THR A 101 -22.85 1.34 7.24
CA THR A 101 -23.38 1.27 5.87
C THR A 101 -22.37 1.71 4.81
N GLN A 102 -21.56 2.74 5.10
CA GLN A 102 -20.51 3.21 4.20
C GLN A 102 -19.39 2.17 4.04
N ALA A 103 -18.98 1.51 5.13
CA ALA A 103 -18.00 0.42 5.08
C ALA A 103 -18.50 -0.74 4.20
N ARG A 104 -19.77 -1.16 4.36
CA ARG A 104 -20.38 -2.21 3.52
C ARG A 104 -20.58 -1.77 2.06
N ALA A 105 -20.82 -0.49 1.81
CA ALA A 105 -20.84 0.05 0.45
C ALA A 105 -19.44 0.02 -0.19
N LEU A 106 -18.40 0.32 0.58
CA LEU A 106 -17.01 0.30 0.09
C LEU A 106 -16.52 -1.11 -0.22
N GLU A 107 -16.85 -2.08 0.65
CA GLU A 107 -16.57 -3.48 0.39
C GLU A 107 -17.27 -3.96 -0.89
N ARG A 108 -18.57 -3.66 -1.06
CA ARG A 108 -19.30 -3.98 -2.30
C ARG A 108 -18.65 -3.35 -3.52
N TYR A 109 -18.26 -2.08 -3.44
CA TYR A 109 -17.54 -1.41 -4.52
C TYR A 109 -16.27 -2.17 -4.94
N ALA A 110 -15.47 -2.65 -3.99
CA ALA A 110 -14.28 -3.44 -4.29
C ALA A 110 -14.64 -4.78 -4.97
N LEU A 111 -15.66 -5.47 -4.45
CA LEU A 111 -16.11 -6.74 -5.03
C LEU A 111 -16.66 -6.56 -6.46
N ASP A 112 -17.46 -5.52 -6.68
CA ASP A 112 -18.04 -5.18 -8.00
C ASP A 112 -16.96 -4.80 -9.01
N LYS A 113 -15.84 -4.23 -8.55
CA LYS A 113 -14.66 -3.93 -9.36
C LYS A 113 -13.85 -5.18 -9.73
N GLY A 114 -14.09 -6.31 -9.07
CA GLY A 114 -13.45 -7.60 -9.36
C GLY A 114 -12.40 -8.05 -8.35
N TYR A 115 -12.23 -7.34 -7.23
CA TYR A 115 -11.39 -7.82 -6.13
C TYR A 115 -12.09 -8.98 -5.40
N SER A 116 -11.33 -9.99 -4.98
CA SER A 116 -11.87 -11.05 -4.13
C SER A 116 -11.98 -10.58 -2.68
N ARG A 117 -12.86 -11.20 -1.90
CA ARG A 117 -12.95 -10.95 -0.44
C ARG A 117 -11.60 -11.14 0.24
N GLN A 118 -10.87 -12.21 -0.12
CA GLN A 118 -9.54 -12.48 0.43
C GLN A 118 -8.53 -11.36 0.12
N GLN A 119 -8.58 -10.76 -1.08
CA GLN A 119 -7.72 -9.62 -1.40
C GLN A 119 -8.07 -8.40 -0.56
N VAL A 120 -9.36 -8.12 -0.37
CA VAL A 120 -9.84 -7.03 0.48
C VAL A 120 -9.42 -7.24 1.94
N ASP A 121 -9.64 -8.43 2.48
CA ASP A 121 -9.28 -8.76 3.86
C ASP A 121 -7.76 -8.67 4.08
N ALA A 122 -6.97 -9.25 3.16
CA ALA A 122 -5.51 -9.16 3.22
C ALA A 122 -5.01 -7.71 3.19
N PHE A 123 -5.65 -6.85 2.40
CA PHE A 123 -5.32 -5.42 2.35
C PHE A 123 -5.67 -4.69 3.65
N LEU A 124 -6.83 -4.97 4.25
CA LEU A 124 -7.26 -4.33 5.50
C LEU A 124 -6.45 -4.82 6.72
N ASP A 125 -6.00 -6.06 6.69
CA ASP A 125 -5.19 -6.68 7.75
C ASP A 125 -3.71 -6.26 7.69
N ASP A 126 -3.24 -5.85 6.51
CA ASP A 126 -1.86 -5.42 6.30
C ASP A 126 -1.50 -4.21 7.19
N LYS A 127 -0.47 -4.41 8.02
CA LYS A 127 -0.02 -3.39 8.99
C LYS A 127 0.63 -2.19 8.31
N ALA A 128 1.35 -2.40 7.22
CA ALA A 128 2.03 -1.33 6.49
C ALA A 128 1.01 -0.44 5.78
N GLU A 129 -0.01 -1.03 5.15
CA GLU A 129 -1.07 -0.27 4.49
C GLU A 129 -1.93 0.51 5.49
N ARG A 130 -2.27 -0.10 6.63
CA ARG A 130 -2.95 0.61 7.72
C ARG A 130 -2.11 1.77 8.24
N GLN A 131 -0.81 1.58 8.43
CA GLN A 131 0.09 2.64 8.89
C GLN A 131 0.18 3.78 7.86
N ARG A 132 0.22 3.47 6.56
CA ARG A 132 0.20 4.48 5.49
C ARG A 132 -1.11 5.29 5.49
N ILE A 133 -2.25 4.63 5.61
CA ILE A 133 -3.56 5.33 5.72
C ILE A 133 -3.55 6.24 6.96
N TYR A 134 -3.01 5.76 8.07
CA TYR A 134 -2.94 6.52 9.31
C TYR A 134 -2.03 7.74 9.18
N SER A 135 -0.84 7.59 8.60
CA SER A 135 0.06 8.74 8.40
C SER A 135 -0.58 9.81 7.52
N VAL A 136 -1.24 9.42 6.41
CA VAL A 136 -1.93 10.38 5.54
C VAL A 136 -3.07 11.10 6.27
N ALA A 137 -3.83 10.38 7.12
CA ALA A 137 -4.88 10.99 7.93
C ALA A 137 -4.32 11.94 9.01
N GLU A 138 -3.22 11.58 9.68
CA GLU A 138 -2.58 12.45 10.68
C GLU A 138 -1.97 13.70 10.01
N ASP A 139 -1.32 13.56 8.85
CA ASP A 139 -0.82 14.69 8.05
C ASP A 139 -1.97 15.60 7.59
N TYR A 140 -3.11 15.02 7.23
CA TYR A 140 -4.35 15.76 6.95
C TYR A 140 -4.82 16.57 8.14
N MET A 141 -4.86 15.98 9.33
CA MET A 141 -5.30 16.70 10.52
C MET A 141 -4.32 17.80 10.88
N ALA A 142 -3.02 17.52 10.84
CA ALA A 142 -1.96 18.49 11.15
C ALA A 142 -2.01 19.72 10.24
N ARG A 143 -2.12 19.54 8.92
CA ARG A 143 -2.22 20.67 7.97
C ARG A 143 -3.50 21.50 8.15
N ASN A 144 -4.55 20.90 8.72
CA ASN A 144 -5.80 21.59 9.06
C ASN A 144 -5.81 22.11 10.52
N GLY A 145 -4.65 22.18 11.16
CA GLY A 145 -4.46 22.85 12.45
C GLY A 145 -4.84 22.02 13.67
N VAL A 146 -4.95 20.70 13.53
CA VAL A 146 -5.07 19.80 14.68
C VAL A 146 -3.74 19.71 15.41
N GLN A 147 -3.78 19.82 16.73
CA GLN A 147 -2.62 19.73 17.61
C GLN A 147 -2.79 18.56 18.58
N LYS A 148 -1.74 17.75 18.74
CA LYS A 148 -1.75 16.61 19.66
C LYS A 148 -1.91 17.11 21.09
N GLY A 149 -2.92 16.60 21.80
CA GLY A 149 -3.23 16.99 23.17
C GLY A 149 -4.20 18.18 23.29
N ASP A 150 -4.59 18.81 22.18
CA ASP A 150 -5.61 19.87 22.17
C ASP A 150 -6.92 19.32 21.59
N ALA A 151 -7.85 18.93 22.48
CA ALA A 151 -9.17 18.41 22.11
C ALA A 151 -9.99 19.40 21.27
N GLU A 152 -9.87 20.71 21.52
CA GLU A 152 -10.65 21.72 20.80
C GLU A 152 -10.18 21.86 19.36
N SER A 153 -8.89 21.63 19.08
CA SER A 153 -8.39 21.57 17.71
C SER A 153 -9.07 20.46 16.88
N TYR A 154 -9.30 19.28 17.47
CA TYR A 154 -10.05 18.18 16.83
C TYR A 154 -11.53 18.54 16.65
N CYS A 155 -12.15 19.15 17.67
CA CYS A 155 -13.55 19.56 17.57
C CYS A 155 -13.77 20.62 16.48
N ARG A 156 -12.87 21.61 16.37
CA ARG A 156 -12.92 22.65 15.34
C ARG A 156 -12.84 22.02 13.94
N LEU A 157 -11.88 21.13 13.71
CA LEU A 157 -11.79 20.41 12.44
C LEU A 157 -13.07 19.60 12.19
N GLY A 158 -13.55 18.84 13.18
CA GLY A 158 -14.78 18.05 13.05
C GLY A 158 -16.00 18.86 12.64
N ARG A 159 -16.22 20.03 13.26
CA ARG A 159 -17.31 20.95 12.87
C ARG A 159 -17.12 21.50 11.47
N GLN A 160 -15.89 21.80 11.06
CA GLN A 160 -15.58 22.23 9.71
C GLN A 160 -15.85 21.13 8.68
N GLU A 161 -15.44 19.89 8.94
CA GLU A 161 -15.73 18.74 8.08
C GLU A 161 -17.24 18.53 7.90
N ILE A 162 -18.01 18.63 8.99
CA ILE A 162 -19.49 18.55 8.97
C ILE A 162 -20.07 19.68 8.11
N ALA A 163 -19.64 20.92 8.35
CA ALA A 163 -20.13 22.09 7.63
C ALA A 163 -19.82 22.02 6.12
N ASN A 164 -18.65 21.50 5.76
CA ASN A 164 -18.21 21.33 4.38
C ASN A 164 -18.84 20.11 3.68
N GLY A 165 -19.60 19.28 4.39
CA GLY A 165 -20.23 18.08 3.83
C GLY A 165 -19.21 17.05 3.34
N THR A 166 -18.04 16.98 3.94
CA THR A 166 -16.99 16.04 3.52
C THR A 166 -17.37 14.60 3.87
N VAL A 167 -16.63 13.64 3.33
CA VAL A 167 -16.78 12.23 3.74
C VAL A 167 -16.55 12.08 5.24
N ALA A 168 -15.48 12.66 5.79
CA ALA A 168 -15.20 12.56 7.22
C ALA A 168 -16.30 13.22 8.06
N GLY A 169 -16.78 14.41 7.65
CA GLY A 169 -17.86 15.12 8.30
C GLY A 169 -19.19 14.36 8.28
N SER A 170 -19.48 13.66 7.18
CA SER A 170 -20.70 12.85 7.05
C SER A 170 -20.76 11.69 8.05
N LEU A 171 -19.60 11.27 8.59
CA LEU A 171 -19.49 10.22 9.60
C LEU A 171 -19.64 10.75 11.03
N LEU A 172 -19.71 12.07 11.22
CA LEU A 172 -19.75 12.73 12.52
C LEU A 172 -21.12 13.34 12.84
N VAL A 173 -21.44 13.42 14.12
CA VAL A 173 -22.65 14.06 14.65
C VAL A 173 -22.33 14.74 15.98
N ALA A 174 -23.10 15.75 16.37
CA ALA A 174 -23.02 16.29 17.72
C ALA A 174 -23.46 15.24 18.75
N LYS A 175 -22.81 15.23 19.92
CA LYS A 175 -23.24 14.44 21.07
C LYS A 175 -24.52 14.99 21.70
#